data_AF-A0A3D9C792-F1
#
_entry.id   AF-A0A3D9C792-F1
#
_cell.length_a   1.000
_cell.length_b   1.000
_cell.length_c   1.000
_cell.angle_alpha   90.00
_cell.angle_beta   90.00
_cell.angle_gamma   90.00
#
_symmetry.space_group_name_H-M   'P 1'
#
loop_
_entity.id
_entity.type
_entity.pdbx_description
1 polymer ?
#
loop_
_entity_poly.entity_id
_entity_poly.type
_entity_poly.pdbx_seq_one_letter_code
_entity_poly.pdbx_strand_id
1 'polypeptide(L)'
;MRQEDISHFIERNLKNFSVNSTGWNDLIGKMLTELAVAGWNMEHDVFGKEKFGELRCYMYSENEKLNAALKKITDKYLGLSQKVCEICGHDGKIRTVGSWQTTLCLSHFLEQKPVIDIDAEQNVIYREKTFLNIKDVVKAEVELDLQELSLHTKETTYTDEPFCFSWQEPNYYLLLKTIPIHLFPEDIQNRISDLFQNLKDCEICGYRALYHNSCLRCCNEPWEGSQYHLEDYGEKSNYIKACQMDIFIDEDDYEKYFKYDRSFEKISDHQILFTPDDLEEYKKLLF
;
A
#
# COMPACT_ATOMS: atom_id res chain seq x y z
N MET A 1 -6.28 -43.07 8.64
CA MET A 1 -7.25 -42.11 8.08
C MET A 1 -7.16 -42.21 6.56
N ARG A 2 -8.28 -42.40 5.84
CA ARG A 2 -8.23 -42.54 4.37
C ARG A 2 -8.19 -41.15 3.74
N GLN A 3 -7.53 -41.02 2.59
CA GLN A 3 -7.41 -39.75 1.87
C GLN A 3 -8.79 -39.17 1.52
N GLU A 4 -9.75 -40.02 1.15
CA GLU A 4 -11.12 -39.64 0.84
C GLU A 4 -11.85 -38.98 2.02
N ASP A 5 -11.61 -39.47 3.25
CA ASP A 5 -12.23 -38.91 4.46
C ASP A 5 -11.73 -37.47 4.71
N ILE A 6 -10.44 -37.21 4.45
CA ILE A 6 -9.82 -35.88 4.58
C ILE A 6 -10.34 -34.94 3.48
N SER A 7 -10.44 -35.42 2.23
CA SER A 7 -10.98 -34.62 1.13
C SER A 7 -12.41 -34.15 1.41
N HIS A 8 -13.27 -35.05 1.88
CA HIS A 8 -14.64 -34.70 2.27
C HIS A 8 -14.67 -33.72 3.45
N PHE A 9 -13.79 -33.90 4.44
CA PHE A 9 -13.62 -32.94 5.55
C PHE A 9 -13.24 -31.55 5.06
N ILE A 10 -12.31 -31.43 4.11
CA ILE A 10 -11.88 -30.15 3.53
C ILE A 10 -13.04 -29.48 2.78
N GLU A 11 -13.70 -30.20 1.86
CA GLU A 11 -14.79 -29.66 1.05
C GLU A 11 -15.96 -29.14 1.90
N ARG A 12 -16.29 -29.87 2.96
CA ARG A 12 -17.33 -29.47 3.93
C ARG A 12 -16.94 -28.17 4.63
N ASN A 13 -15.70 -28.09 5.10
CA ASN A 13 -15.25 -27.00 5.96
C ASN A 13 -14.80 -25.74 5.23
N LEU A 14 -14.38 -25.81 3.96
CA LEU A 14 -14.01 -24.62 3.19
C LEU A 14 -15.11 -23.55 3.18
N LYS A 15 -16.39 -23.98 3.19
CA LYS A 15 -17.56 -23.09 3.20
C LYS A 15 -17.80 -22.40 4.55
N ASN A 16 -17.17 -22.87 5.62
CA ASN A 16 -17.31 -22.32 6.97
C ASN A 16 -16.33 -21.16 7.24
N PHE A 17 -15.51 -20.79 6.26
CA PHE A 17 -14.56 -19.69 6.37
C PHE A 17 -15.15 -18.40 5.81
N SER A 18 -15.29 -17.39 6.67
CA SER A 18 -15.69 -16.03 6.27
C SER A 18 -14.47 -15.22 5.84
N VAL A 19 -14.00 -15.47 4.62
CA VAL A 19 -12.86 -14.77 3.99
C VAL A 19 -13.32 -13.96 2.78
N ASN A 20 -12.54 -12.95 2.39
CA ASN A 20 -12.93 -11.98 1.37
C ASN A 20 -13.01 -12.57 -0.05
N SER A 21 -12.24 -13.63 -0.34
CA SER A 21 -12.21 -14.29 -1.65
C SER A 21 -11.59 -15.69 -1.57
N THR A 22 -11.33 -16.34 -2.71
CA THR A 22 -10.93 -17.75 -2.82
C THR A 22 -9.42 -17.98 -2.84
N GLY A 23 -8.60 -16.92 -2.84
CA GLY A 23 -7.13 -17.03 -2.91
C GLY A 23 -6.52 -17.79 -1.74
N TRP A 24 -7.21 -17.86 -0.59
CA TRP A 24 -6.77 -18.64 0.56
C TRP A 24 -7.31 -20.08 0.61
N ASN A 25 -8.11 -20.53 -0.37
CA ASN A 25 -8.70 -21.87 -0.32
C ASN A 25 -7.65 -22.98 -0.23
N ASP A 26 -6.55 -22.88 -0.98
CA ASP A 26 -5.46 -23.86 -0.92
C ASP A 26 -4.75 -23.83 0.43
N LEU A 27 -4.58 -22.64 1.02
CA LEU A 27 -3.96 -22.44 2.32
C LEU A 27 -4.84 -23.04 3.43
N ILE A 28 -6.15 -22.78 3.38
CA ILE A 28 -7.15 -23.34 4.30
C ILE A 28 -7.21 -24.87 4.14
N GLY A 29 -7.20 -25.39 2.91
CA GLY A 29 -7.22 -26.84 2.65
C GLY A 29 -6.00 -27.56 3.24
N LYS A 30 -4.81 -26.97 3.11
CA LYS A 30 -3.58 -27.50 3.75
C LYS A 30 -3.65 -27.42 5.28
N MET A 31 -4.20 -26.33 5.83
CA MET A 31 -4.44 -26.21 7.27
C MET A 31 -5.38 -27.32 7.78
N LEU A 32 -6.53 -27.50 7.13
CA LEU A 32 -7.51 -28.54 7.48
C LEU A 32 -6.91 -29.95 7.39
N THR A 33 -6.05 -30.19 6.40
CA THR A 33 -5.29 -31.45 6.29
C THR A 33 -4.39 -31.67 7.52
N GLU A 34 -3.63 -30.65 7.92
CA GLU A 34 -2.75 -30.75 9.10
C GLU A 34 -3.54 -30.92 10.40
N LEU A 35 -4.70 -30.27 10.53
CA LEU A 35 -5.59 -30.44 11.69
C LEU A 35 -6.12 -31.87 11.80
N ALA A 36 -6.58 -32.45 10.68
CA ALA A 36 -7.05 -33.83 10.64
C ALA A 36 -5.93 -34.82 11.00
N VAL A 37 -4.72 -34.62 10.45
CA VAL A 37 -3.54 -35.45 10.74
C VAL A 37 -3.09 -35.33 12.20
N ALA A 38 -3.23 -34.14 12.81
CA ALA A 38 -2.93 -33.92 14.23
C ALA A 38 -3.94 -34.60 15.18
N GLY A 39 -5.06 -35.10 14.67
CA GLY A 39 -6.07 -35.82 15.44
C GLY A 39 -7.31 -34.99 15.77
N TRP A 40 -7.58 -33.90 15.03
CA TRP A 40 -8.87 -33.22 15.12
C TRP A 40 -10.02 -34.15 14.76
N ASN A 41 -11.12 -34.07 15.51
CA ASN A 41 -12.33 -34.83 15.19
C ASN A 41 -12.98 -34.25 13.92
N MET A 42 -12.88 -34.97 12.80
CA MET A 42 -13.44 -34.53 11.52
C MET A 42 -14.97 -34.46 11.50
N GLU A 43 -15.68 -34.97 12.52
CA GLU A 43 -17.11 -34.73 12.70
C GLU A 43 -17.41 -33.31 13.21
N HIS A 44 -16.43 -32.63 13.80
CA HIS A 44 -16.56 -31.25 14.24
C HIS A 44 -16.13 -30.29 13.14
N ASP A 45 -17.00 -29.33 12.85
CA ASP A 45 -16.71 -28.27 11.90
C ASP A 45 -15.64 -27.30 12.43
N VAL A 46 -14.87 -26.78 11.49
CA VAL A 46 -13.82 -25.80 11.69
C VAL A 46 -14.28 -24.50 11.06
N PHE A 47 -14.22 -23.43 11.86
CA PHE A 47 -14.59 -22.09 11.44
C PHE A 47 -13.36 -21.19 11.46
N GLY A 48 -13.30 -20.27 10.51
CA GLY A 48 -12.29 -19.24 10.48
C GLY A 48 -12.80 -18.01 9.76
N LYS A 49 -12.06 -16.92 9.88
CA LYS A 49 -12.39 -15.66 9.22
C LYS A 49 -11.15 -14.88 8.88
N GLU A 50 -11.28 -13.99 7.91
CA GLU A 50 -10.33 -12.90 7.73
C GLU A 50 -10.47 -11.90 8.89
N LYS A 51 -9.33 -11.45 9.41
CA LYS A 51 -9.26 -10.31 10.32
C LYS A 51 -7.89 -9.64 10.23
N PHE A 52 -7.87 -8.35 9.86
CA PHE A 52 -6.66 -7.53 9.73
C PHE A 52 -5.67 -8.05 8.68
N GLY A 53 -6.18 -8.60 7.57
CA GLY A 53 -5.38 -9.21 6.51
C GLY A 53 -4.88 -10.62 6.86
N GLU A 54 -5.43 -11.25 7.90
CA GLU A 54 -4.97 -12.55 8.40
C GLU A 54 -6.10 -13.57 8.43
N LEU A 55 -5.78 -14.82 8.13
CA LEU A 55 -6.62 -15.96 8.41
C LEU A 55 -6.57 -16.28 9.91
N ARG A 56 -7.70 -16.13 10.60
CA ARG A 56 -7.85 -16.51 12.01
C ARG A 56 -8.79 -17.69 12.16
N CYS A 57 -8.27 -18.77 12.72
CA CYS A 57 -9.02 -19.96 13.10
C CYS A 57 -8.89 -20.17 14.61
N TYR A 58 -10.02 -20.19 15.32
CA TYR A 58 -10.06 -20.36 16.76
C TYR A 58 -10.50 -21.78 17.07
N MET A 59 -9.58 -22.57 17.64
CA MET A 59 -9.83 -23.97 17.97
C MET A 59 -9.40 -24.25 19.40
N TYR A 60 -10.07 -25.19 20.03
CA TYR A 60 -9.76 -25.62 21.40
C TYR A 60 -9.97 -27.12 21.55
N SER A 61 -9.11 -27.76 22.32
CA SER A 61 -9.28 -29.12 22.79
C SER A 61 -8.93 -29.20 24.28
N GLU A 62 -9.70 -29.99 25.04
CA GLU A 62 -9.36 -30.28 26.44
C GLU A 62 -8.09 -31.14 26.57
N ASN A 63 -7.69 -31.84 25.50
CA ASN A 63 -6.42 -32.56 25.47
C ASN A 63 -5.28 -31.56 25.23
N GLU A 64 -4.46 -31.30 26.26
CA GLU A 64 -3.36 -30.33 26.21
C GLU A 64 -2.39 -30.54 25.04
N LYS A 65 -2.03 -31.80 24.74
CA LYS A 65 -1.10 -32.12 23.65
C LYS A 65 -1.71 -31.80 22.29
N LEU A 66 -2.97 -32.18 22.09
CA LEU A 66 -3.70 -31.86 20.88
C LEU A 66 -3.86 -30.33 20.76
N ASN A 67 -4.29 -29.66 21.83
CA ASN A 67 -4.48 -28.21 21.86
C ASN A 67 -3.20 -27.44 21.49
N ALA A 68 -2.05 -27.86 22.01
CA ALA A 68 -0.75 -27.30 21.64
C ALA A 68 -0.41 -27.52 20.15
N ALA A 69 -0.72 -28.70 19.60
CA ALA A 69 -0.55 -28.99 18.19
C ALA A 69 -1.47 -28.15 17.29
N LEU A 70 -2.76 -28.04 17.66
CA LEU A 70 -3.74 -27.22 16.96
C LEU A 70 -3.30 -25.75 16.92
N LYS A 71 -2.87 -25.20 18.07
CA LYS A 71 -2.35 -23.83 18.15
C LYS A 71 -1.15 -23.62 17.22
N LYS A 72 -0.19 -24.54 17.22
CA LYS A 72 0.98 -24.45 16.32
C LYS A 72 0.58 -24.45 14.85
N ILE A 73 -0.43 -25.24 14.47
CA ILE A 73 -0.96 -25.26 13.10
C ILE A 73 -1.65 -23.93 12.79
N THR A 74 -2.57 -23.45 13.63
CA THR A 74 -3.29 -22.20 13.38
C THR A 74 -2.33 -20.99 13.32
N ASP A 75 -1.33 -20.93 14.21
CA ASP A 75 -0.32 -19.86 14.22
C ASP A 75 0.54 -19.88 12.95
N LYS A 76 0.91 -21.07 12.46
CA LYS A 76 1.61 -21.23 11.17
C LYS A 76 0.79 -20.66 10.01
N TYR A 77 -0.48 -21.03 9.92
CA TYR A 77 -1.33 -20.63 8.79
C TYR A 77 -1.78 -19.17 8.87
N LEU A 78 -1.88 -18.60 10.08
CA LEU A 78 -1.99 -17.15 10.29
C LEU A 78 -0.79 -16.44 9.65
N GLY A 79 0.44 -16.81 10.00
CA GLY A 79 1.64 -16.19 9.42
C GLY A 79 1.80 -16.40 7.91
N LEU A 80 1.37 -17.55 7.38
CA LEU A 80 1.36 -17.79 5.93
C LEU A 80 0.33 -16.92 5.21
N SER A 81 -0.86 -16.72 5.78
CA SER A 81 -1.92 -15.94 5.15
C SER A 81 -1.54 -14.48 4.92
N GLN A 82 -0.68 -13.91 5.77
CA GLN A 82 -0.11 -12.56 5.62
C GLN A 82 0.82 -12.41 4.40
N LYS A 83 1.22 -13.52 3.79
CA LYS A 83 2.14 -13.58 2.64
C LYS A 83 1.47 -14.08 1.36
N VAL A 84 0.17 -14.35 1.42
CA VAL A 84 -0.60 -14.91 0.30
C VAL A 84 -1.77 -14.00 0.00
N CYS A 85 -1.90 -13.56 -1.25
CA CYS A 85 -3.01 -12.73 -1.68
C CYS A 85 -4.35 -13.44 -1.46
N GLU A 86 -5.25 -12.81 -0.72
CA GLU A 86 -6.58 -13.38 -0.41
C GLU A 86 -7.47 -13.55 -1.65
N ILE A 87 -7.17 -12.84 -2.76
CA ILE A 87 -7.94 -12.89 -4.00
C ILE A 87 -7.46 -13.99 -4.94
N CYS A 88 -6.15 -14.10 -5.24
CA CYS A 88 -5.65 -15.10 -6.21
C CYS A 88 -4.71 -16.17 -5.64
N GLY A 89 -4.28 -16.09 -4.38
CA GLY A 89 -3.41 -17.11 -3.78
C GLY A 89 -1.94 -17.05 -4.18
N HIS A 90 -1.51 -16.06 -4.97
CA HIS A 90 -0.09 -15.77 -5.22
C HIS A 90 0.54 -14.99 -4.07
N ASP A 91 1.85 -14.73 -4.14
CA ASP A 91 2.57 -13.91 -3.17
C ASP A 91 1.90 -12.55 -2.96
N GLY A 92 1.65 -12.24 -1.68
CA GLY A 92 1.03 -11.01 -1.23
C GLY A 92 1.70 -10.49 0.03
N LYS A 93 1.23 -9.33 0.49
CA LYS A 93 1.59 -8.75 1.78
C LYS A 93 0.42 -7.98 2.35
N ILE A 94 0.46 -7.72 3.65
CA ILE A 94 -0.54 -6.88 4.32
C ILE A 94 -0.47 -5.49 3.71
N ARG A 95 -1.63 -4.93 3.39
CA ARG A 95 -1.80 -3.60 2.81
C ARG A 95 -3.03 -2.93 3.41
N THR A 96 -3.00 -1.61 3.40
CA THR A 96 -4.11 -0.78 3.83
C THR A 96 -4.86 -0.24 2.62
N VAL A 97 -6.13 -0.62 2.48
CA VAL A 97 -7.07 -0.10 1.47
C VAL A 97 -8.21 0.61 2.21
N GLY A 98 -8.28 1.94 2.09
CA GLY A 98 -9.15 2.75 2.94
C GLY A 98 -8.81 2.53 4.43
N SER A 99 -9.81 2.15 5.22
CA SER A 99 -9.63 1.85 6.66
C SER A 99 -9.42 0.37 6.98
N TRP A 100 -9.23 -0.48 5.96
CA TRP A 100 -9.14 -1.93 6.11
C TRP A 100 -7.75 -2.45 5.79
N GLN A 101 -7.28 -3.39 6.60
CA GLN A 101 -6.08 -4.18 6.30
C GLN A 101 -6.48 -5.47 5.59
N THR A 102 -5.80 -5.77 4.49
CA THR A 102 -6.00 -6.96 3.66
C THR A 102 -4.65 -7.47 3.16
N THR A 103 -4.52 -8.77 2.87
CA THR A 103 -3.31 -9.28 2.23
C THR A 103 -3.51 -9.41 0.73
N LEU A 104 -2.82 -8.57 -0.05
CA LEU A 104 -2.96 -8.50 -1.50
C LEU A 104 -1.60 -8.56 -2.21
N CYS A 105 -1.59 -9.18 -3.40
CA CYS A 105 -0.52 -8.98 -4.36
C CYS A 105 -0.57 -7.54 -4.91
N LEU A 106 0.52 -7.07 -5.51
CA LEU A 106 0.58 -5.71 -6.04
C LEU A 106 -0.53 -5.43 -7.07
N SER A 107 -0.81 -6.37 -7.98
CA SER A 107 -1.85 -6.19 -9.01
C SER A 107 -3.22 -5.88 -8.39
N HIS A 108 -3.70 -6.73 -7.48
CA HIS A 108 -4.98 -6.52 -6.81
C HIS A 108 -5.01 -5.31 -5.89
N PHE A 109 -3.85 -4.92 -5.34
CA PHE A 109 -3.74 -3.67 -4.61
C PHE A 109 -3.94 -2.46 -5.54
N LEU A 110 -3.31 -2.44 -6.71
CA LEU A 110 -3.46 -1.38 -7.71
C LEU A 110 -4.88 -1.32 -8.30
N GLU A 111 -5.55 -2.45 -8.43
CA GLU A 111 -6.96 -2.48 -8.79
C GLU A 111 -7.81 -1.76 -7.74
N GLN A 112 -7.44 -1.82 -6.45
CA GLN A 112 -8.16 -1.17 -5.37
C GLN A 112 -7.73 0.28 -5.11
N LYS A 113 -6.45 0.61 -5.32
CA LYS A 113 -5.88 1.96 -5.31
C LYS A 113 -5.44 2.33 -6.74
N PRO A 114 -6.39 2.76 -7.59
CA PRO A 114 -6.06 3.05 -8.97
C PRO A 114 -5.18 4.30 -9.08
N VAL A 115 -4.37 4.36 -10.13
CA VAL A 115 -3.54 5.51 -10.44
C VAL A 115 -4.38 6.57 -11.14
N ILE A 116 -4.17 7.84 -10.80
CA ILE A 116 -4.77 8.96 -11.52
C ILE A 116 -4.10 9.03 -12.90
N ASP A 117 -4.87 8.93 -13.98
CA ASP A 117 -4.40 9.24 -15.32
C ASP A 117 -5.15 10.47 -15.88
N ILE A 118 -4.47 11.22 -16.73
CA ILE A 118 -5.01 12.41 -17.39
C ILE A 118 -4.72 12.29 -18.88
N ASP A 119 -5.77 12.16 -19.68
CA ASP A 119 -5.64 12.03 -21.14
C ASP A 119 -5.47 13.40 -21.84
N ALA A 120 -5.31 13.36 -23.17
CA ALA A 120 -5.11 14.54 -23.99
C ALA A 120 -6.34 15.48 -24.00
N GLU A 121 -7.54 14.92 -23.78
CA GLU A 121 -8.81 15.63 -23.69
C GLU A 121 -9.07 16.23 -22.29
N GLN A 122 -8.12 16.04 -21.35
CA GLN A 122 -8.17 16.44 -19.94
C GLN A 122 -9.23 15.69 -19.12
N ASN A 123 -9.52 14.44 -19.48
CA ASN A 123 -10.27 13.55 -18.62
C ASN A 123 -9.36 12.98 -17.52
N VAL A 124 -9.82 13.07 -16.28
CA VAL A 124 -9.26 12.30 -15.17
C VAL A 124 -9.83 10.89 -15.23
N ILE A 125 -8.97 9.89 -15.36
CA ILE A 125 -9.34 8.49 -15.56
C ILE A 125 -8.90 7.67 -14.35
N TYR A 126 -9.81 6.84 -13.85
CA TYR A 126 -9.54 5.79 -12.87
C TYR A 126 -10.06 4.45 -13.38
N ARG A 127 -9.26 3.38 -13.28
CA ARG A 127 -9.66 2.01 -13.68
C ARG A 127 -10.30 1.97 -15.08
N GLU A 128 -9.69 2.68 -16.04
CA GLU A 128 -10.17 2.78 -17.42
C GLU A 128 -11.56 3.45 -17.58
N LYS A 129 -12.04 4.15 -16.54
CA LYS A 129 -13.28 4.92 -16.57
C LYS A 129 -12.98 6.40 -16.36
N THR A 130 -13.58 7.23 -17.19
CA THR A 130 -13.59 8.68 -16.98
C THR A 130 -14.32 8.98 -15.68
N PHE A 131 -13.62 9.64 -14.76
CA PHE A 131 -14.16 10.03 -13.46
C PHE A 131 -14.70 11.46 -13.49
N LEU A 132 -13.94 12.40 -14.09
CA LEU A 132 -14.38 13.75 -14.39
C LEU A 132 -13.56 14.35 -15.54
N ASN A 133 -14.08 15.36 -16.23
CA ASN A 133 -13.28 16.18 -17.14
C ASN A 133 -12.88 17.48 -16.43
N ILE A 134 -11.59 17.85 -16.48
CA ILE A 134 -11.07 19.05 -15.80
C ILE A 134 -11.78 20.33 -16.27
N LYS A 135 -12.26 20.37 -17.52
CA LYS A 135 -12.99 21.53 -18.07
C LYS A 135 -14.36 21.75 -17.45
N ASP A 136 -14.92 20.73 -16.80
CA ASP A 136 -16.21 20.81 -16.12
C ASP A 136 -16.07 21.26 -14.65
N VAL A 137 -14.83 21.35 -14.15
CA VAL A 137 -14.53 21.84 -12.80
C VAL A 137 -14.80 23.34 -12.74
N VAL A 138 -15.60 23.74 -11.75
CA VAL A 138 -15.97 25.14 -11.50
C VAL A 138 -15.30 25.71 -10.24
N LYS A 139 -14.81 24.85 -9.35
CA LYS A 139 -14.14 25.22 -8.11
C LYS A 139 -13.21 24.09 -7.69
N ALA A 140 -12.04 24.46 -7.18
CA ALA A 140 -11.11 23.52 -6.58
C ALA A 140 -10.70 24.01 -5.19
N GLU A 141 -10.63 23.09 -4.23
CA GLU A 141 -10.21 23.34 -2.86
C GLU A 141 -9.08 22.40 -2.50
N VAL A 142 -8.20 22.83 -1.61
CA VAL A 142 -7.13 21.99 -1.09
C VAL A 142 -7.06 22.12 0.42
N GLU A 143 -6.82 20.99 1.07
CA GLU A 143 -6.72 20.89 2.51
C GLU A 143 -5.39 20.23 2.92
N LEU A 144 -5.13 20.22 4.23
CA LEU A 144 -3.97 19.56 4.85
C LEU A 144 -2.63 19.92 4.20
N ASP A 145 -2.37 21.20 3.96
CA ASP A 145 -1.15 21.68 3.32
C ASP A 145 -0.90 21.13 1.90
N LEU A 146 -1.96 21.21 1.06
CA LEU A 146 -1.93 20.76 -0.34
C LEU A 146 -1.79 19.23 -0.46
N GLN A 147 -2.31 18.49 0.52
CA GLN A 147 -2.29 17.02 0.54
C GLN A 147 -3.62 16.40 0.13
N GLU A 148 -4.70 17.18 0.19
CA GLU A 148 -6.02 16.76 -0.24
C GLU A 148 -6.55 17.77 -1.26
N LEU A 149 -7.11 17.28 -2.36
CA LEU A 149 -7.68 18.10 -3.43
C LEU A 149 -9.16 17.72 -3.61
N SER A 150 -10.03 18.71 -3.53
CA SER A 150 -11.47 18.58 -3.74
C SER A 150 -11.87 19.35 -4.99
N LEU A 151 -12.47 18.67 -5.97
CA LEU A 151 -12.92 19.27 -7.23
C LEU A 151 -14.44 19.27 -7.30
N HIS A 152 -15.02 20.43 -7.57
CA HIS A 152 -16.46 20.59 -7.76
C HIS A 152 -16.77 20.85 -9.23
N THR A 153 -17.74 20.12 -9.77
CA THR A 153 -18.32 20.35 -11.10
C THR A 153 -19.71 20.98 -10.98
N LYS A 154 -20.29 21.39 -12.12
CA LYS A 154 -21.69 21.88 -12.16
C LYS A 154 -22.71 20.82 -11.74
N GLU A 155 -22.38 19.54 -11.88
CA GLU A 155 -23.28 18.46 -11.46
C GLU A 155 -23.19 18.22 -9.95
N THR A 156 -21.99 18.30 -9.36
CA THR A 156 -21.79 18.12 -7.91
C THR A 156 -22.40 19.24 -7.08
N THR A 157 -22.64 20.43 -7.65
CA THR A 157 -23.41 21.47 -6.93
C THR A 157 -24.85 21.06 -6.61
N TYR A 158 -25.36 19.99 -7.24
CA TYR A 158 -26.68 19.43 -6.94
C TYR A 158 -26.63 18.19 -6.02
N THR A 159 -25.50 17.46 -6.00
CA THR A 159 -25.30 16.23 -5.20
C THR A 159 -24.48 16.46 -3.92
N ASP A 160 -23.98 17.68 -3.69
CA ASP A 160 -23.20 18.15 -2.53
C ASP A 160 -21.85 17.43 -2.26
N GLU A 161 -21.52 16.39 -3.02
CA GLU A 161 -20.27 15.63 -2.85
C GLU A 161 -19.22 16.03 -3.90
N PRO A 162 -18.06 16.60 -3.50
CA PRO A 162 -16.94 16.85 -4.40
C PRO A 162 -16.20 15.56 -4.79
N PHE A 163 -15.41 15.64 -5.85
CA PHE A 163 -14.42 14.62 -6.17
C PHE A 163 -13.15 14.86 -5.36
N CYS A 164 -12.81 13.94 -4.46
CA CYS A 164 -11.65 14.06 -3.57
C CYS A 164 -10.47 13.21 -4.02
N PHE A 165 -9.26 13.74 -3.89
CA PHE A 165 -8.00 13.11 -4.25
C PHE A 165 -6.95 13.34 -3.15
N SER A 166 -6.07 12.37 -2.94
CA SER A 166 -5.03 12.40 -1.92
C SER A 166 -3.62 12.34 -2.50
N TRP A 167 -2.66 13.01 -1.87
CA TRP A 167 -1.23 12.93 -2.20
C TRP A 167 -0.64 11.50 -2.16
N GLN A 168 -1.31 10.58 -1.47
CA GLN A 168 -0.93 9.17 -1.44
C GLN A 168 -1.22 8.43 -2.76
N GLU A 169 -1.89 9.11 -3.70
CA GLU A 169 -2.20 8.59 -5.02
C GLU A 169 -1.17 9.08 -6.06
N PRO A 170 -0.59 8.17 -6.86
CA PRO A 170 0.30 8.56 -7.95
C PRO A 170 -0.41 9.51 -8.90
N ASN A 171 0.33 10.50 -9.38
CA ASN A 171 -0.13 11.62 -10.21
C ASN A 171 -1.05 12.62 -9.49
N TYR A 172 -1.16 12.59 -8.15
CA TYR A 172 -1.86 13.64 -7.40
C TYR A 172 -1.30 15.03 -7.71
N TYR A 173 0.03 15.21 -7.59
CA TYR A 173 0.65 16.51 -7.84
C TYR A 173 0.61 16.90 -9.32
N LEU A 174 0.61 15.91 -10.23
CA LEU A 174 0.32 16.16 -11.65
C LEU A 174 -1.09 16.71 -11.85
N LEU A 175 -2.10 16.12 -11.20
CA LEU A 175 -3.47 16.61 -11.24
C LEU A 175 -3.57 18.02 -10.67
N LEU A 176 -3.02 18.25 -9.47
CA LEU A 176 -2.98 19.55 -8.81
C LEU A 176 -2.38 20.64 -9.71
N LYS A 177 -1.28 20.32 -10.42
CA LYS A 177 -0.63 21.22 -11.38
C LYS A 177 -1.46 21.48 -12.64
N THR A 178 -2.32 20.54 -13.01
CA THR A 178 -3.10 20.58 -14.26
C THR A 178 -4.40 21.39 -14.10
N ILE A 179 -4.96 21.46 -12.89
CA ILE A 179 -6.17 22.25 -12.63
C ILE A 179 -5.88 23.75 -12.87
N PRO A 180 -6.74 24.46 -13.62
CA PRO A 180 -6.56 25.89 -13.83
C PRO A 180 -6.49 26.68 -12.51
N ILE A 181 -5.40 27.41 -12.33
CA ILE A 181 -5.06 28.06 -11.04
C ILE A 181 -6.16 29.00 -10.51
N HIS A 182 -6.89 29.67 -11.41
CA HIS A 182 -7.96 30.61 -11.06
C HIS A 182 -9.20 29.94 -10.43
N LEU A 183 -9.28 28.60 -10.47
CA LEU A 183 -10.36 27.83 -9.82
C LEU A 183 -10.11 27.61 -8.32
N PHE A 184 -8.89 27.90 -7.84
CA PHE A 184 -8.53 27.83 -6.43
C PHE A 184 -8.74 29.20 -5.73
N PRO A 185 -8.95 29.22 -4.40
CA PRO A 185 -8.93 30.45 -3.60
C PRO A 185 -7.63 31.25 -3.77
N GLU A 186 -7.70 32.59 -3.79
CA GLU A 186 -6.53 33.46 -4.08
C GLU A 186 -5.33 33.22 -3.16
N ASP A 187 -5.56 32.93 -1.88
CA ASP A 187 -4.52 32.62 -0.91
C ASP A 187 -3.79 31.31 -1.22
N ILE A 188 -4.50 30.35 -1.81
CA ILE A 188 -3.97 29.05 -2.23
C ILE A 188 -3.22 29.15 -3.56
N GLN A 189 -3.66 30.01 -4.49
CA GLN A 189 -3.03 30.15 -5.81
C GLN A 189 -1.52 30.42 -5.72
N ASN A 190 -1.15 31.30 -4.78
CA ASN A 190 0.26 31.63 -4.53
C ASN A 190 1.03 30.43 -3.97
N ARG A 191 0.44 29.64 -3.06
CA ARG A 191 1.08 28.44 -2.49
C ARG A 191 1.33 27.37 -3.54
N ILE A 192 0.35 27.11 -4.40
CA ILE A 192 0.49 26.13 -5.50
C ILE A 192 1.57 26.58 -6.48
N SER A 193 1.56 27.87 -6.84
CA SER A 193 2.56 28.44 -7.74
C SER A 193 3.98 28.35 -7.14
N ASP A 194 4.13 28.72 -5.87
CA ASP A 194 5.39 28.62 -5.13
C ASP A 194 5.92 27.19 -5.08
N LEU A 195 5.04 26.22 -4.77
CA LEU A 195 5.37 24.80 -4.73
C LEU A 195 6.03 24.35 -6.04
N PHE A 196 5.37 24.55 -7.18
CA PHE A 196 5.88 24.04 -8.46
C PHE A 196 7.04 24.85 -9.04
N GLN A 197 7.22 26.10 -8.61
CA GLN A 197 8.34 26.95 -9.05
C GLN A 197 9.63 26.70 -8.24
N ASN A 198 9.50 26.28 -6.98
CA ASN A 198 10.63 26.17 -6.05
C ASN A 198 10.98 24.72 -5.67
N LEU A 199 10.53 23.72 -6.45
CA LEU A 199 10.96 22.34 -6.27
C LEU A 199 12.48 22.22 -6.46
N LYS A 200 13.12 21.61 -5.47
CA LYS A 200 14.54 21.27 -5.48
C LYS A 200 14.74 19.79 -5.78
N ASP A 201 15.97 19.48 -6.12
CA ASP A 201 16.42 18.13 -6.41
C ASP A 201 16.55 17.33 -5.09
N CYS A 202 15.96 16.13 -5.04
CA CYS A 202 16.06 15.23 -3.90
C CYS A 202 17.20 14.24 -4.13
N GLU A 203 18.26 14.32 -3.31
CA GLU A 203 19.41 13.41 -3.36
C GLU A 203 19.06 11.97 -2.97
N ILE A 204 17.97 11.79 -2.22
CA ILE A 204 17.52 10.47 -1.76
C ILE A 204 16.86 9.74 -2.94
N CYS A 205 15.72 10.21 -3.43
CA CYS A 205 14.97 9.48 -4.47
C CYS A 205 15.34 9.83 -5.92
N GLY A 206 16.09 10.90 -6.16
CA GLY A 206 16.51 11.29 -7.51
C GLY A 206 15.44 11.99 -8.35
N TYR A 207 14.46 12.62 -7.69
CA TYR A 207 13.43 13.42 -8.34
C TYR A 207 13.48 14.88 -7.90
N ARG A 208 13.12 15.81 -8.79
CA ARG A 208 12.89 17.22 -8.45
C ARG A 208 11.54 17.37 -7.76
N ALA A 209 11.53 17.06 -6.46
CA ALA A 209 10.32 16.96 -5.65
C ALA A 209 10.54 17.46 -4.21
N LEU A 210 11.71 18.02 -3.88
CA LEU A 210 11.97 18.55 -2.55
C LEU A 210 11.33 19.95 -2.42
N TYR A 211 10.42 20.09 -1.46
CA TYR A 211 9.75 21.36 -1.17
C TYR A 211 9.76 21.62 0.33
N HIS A 212 10.27 22.79 0.72
CA HIS A 212 10.61 23.10 2.11
C HIS A 212 11.43 21.98 2.78
N ASN A 213 10.85 21.29 3.76
CA ASN A 213 11.54 20.38 4.66
C ASN A 213 11.31 18.90 4.31
N SER A 214 10.65 18.58 3.19
CA SER A 214 10.40 17.18 2.81
C SER A 214 10.26 16.99 1.31
N CYS A 215 10.65 15.81 0.84
CA CYS A 215 10.39 15.40 -0.54
C CYS A 215 8.92 14.99 -0.70
N LEU A 216 8.21 15.62 -1.63
CA LEU A 216 6.81 15.32 -1.95
C LEU A 216 6.61 13.95 -2.61
N ARG A 217 7.71 13.28 -3.02
CA ARG A 217 7.68 11.95 -3.63
C ARG A 217 8.07 10.84 -2.66
N CYS A 218 9.22 10.95 -1.97
CA CYS A 218 9.68 9.89 -1.07
C CYS A 218 9.45 10.19 0.41
N CYS A 219 8.82 11.32 0.74
CA CYS A 219 8.50 11.77 2.09
C CYS A 219 9.69 11.93 3.05
N ASN A 220 10.92 11.72 2.57
CA ASN A 220 12.11 11.92 3.38
C ASN A 220 12.43 13.41 3.50
N GLU A 221 12.90 13.80 4.68
CA GLU A 221 13.47 15.13 4.91
C GLU A 221 14.87 15.24 4.29
N PRO A 222 15.30 16.45 3.89
CA PRO A 222 16.66 16.66 3.44
C PRO A 222 17.64 16.61 4.62
N TRP A 223 18.91 16.33 4.33
CA TRP A 223 19.94 16.50 5.34
C TRP A 223 20.13 17.98 5.68
N GLU A 224 19.81 18.35 6.92
CA GLU A 224 20.00 19.71 7.45
C GLU A 224 21.15 19.81 8.46
N GLY A 225 21.78 18.69 8.82
CA GLY A 225 22.83 18.67 9.86
C GLY A 225 22.30 18.92 11.27
N SER A 226 21.07 18.47 11.54
CA SER A 226 20.46 18.47 12.87
C SER A 226 21.22 17.55 13.85
N GLN A 227 20.89 17.63 15.14
CA GLN A 227 21.55 16.80 16.15
C GLN A 227 21.36 15.30 15.90
N TYR A 228 20.13 14.85 15.59
CA TYR A 228 19.88 13.43 15.32
C TYR A 228 20.64 12.95 14.07
N HIS A 229 20.74 13.78 13.03
CA HIS A 229 21.49 13.47 11.81
C HIS A 229 22.96 13.12 12.14
N LEU A 230 23.58 13.93 13.01
CA LEU A 230 24.96 13.75 13.41
C LEU A 230 25.16 12.58 14.38
N GLU A 231 24.23 12.38 15.32
CA GLU A 231 24.31 11.31 16.32
C GLU A 231 24.09 9.92 15.71
N ASP A 232 23.08 9.78 14.84
CA ASP A 232 22.68 8.48 14.31
C ASP A 232 23.45 8.08 13.04
N TYR A 233 23.80 9.06 12.19
CA TYR A 233 24.39 8.79 10.88
C TYR A 233 25.82 9.33 10.73
N GLY A 234 26.23 10.29 11.57
CA GLY A 234 27.55 10.93 11.51
C GLY A 234 27.71 11.91 10.34
N GLU A 235 27.57 11.40 9.12
CA GLU A 235 27.77 12.17 7.88
C GLU A 235 26.57 12.05 6.93
N LYS A 236 26.38 13.09 6.12
CA LYS A 236 25.28 13.20 5.15
C LYS A 236 25.15 11.98 4.23
N SER A 237 26.25 11.43 3.76
CA SER A 237 26.24 10.27 2.86
C SER A 237 25.64 9.02 3.50
N ASN A 238 25.85 8.82 4.81
CA ASN A 238 25.32 7.67 5.53
C ASN A 238 23.80 7.77 5.68
N TYR A 239 23.30 8.98 5.98
CA TYR A 239 21.86 9.25 6.02
C TYR A 239 21.19 9.01 4.67
N ILE A 240 21.71 9.63 3.60
CA ILE A 240 21.16 9.46 2.26
C ILE A 240 21.19 7.98 1.85
N LYS A 241 22.30 7.27 2.13
CA LYS A 241 22.44 5.84 1.86
C LYS A 241 21.39 5.01 2.59
N ALA A 242 21.14 5.27 3.87
CA ALA A 242 20.10 4.60 4.65
C ALA A 242 18.71 4.81 4.06
N CYS A 243 18.32 6.07 3.81
CA CYS A 243 17.03 6.40 3.21
C CYS A 243 16.84 5.77 1.82
N GLN A 244 17.91 5.71 1.01
CA GLN A 244 17.88 5.04 -0.29
C GLN A 244 17.66 3.53 -0.17
N MET A 245 18.27 2.89 0.84
CA MET A 245 18.07 1.47 1.10
C MET A 245 16.64 1.19 1.58
N ASP A 246 16.06 2.04 2.44
CA ASP A 246 14.65 1.92 2.87
C ASP A 246 13.69 1.96 1.67
N ILE A 247 13.89 2.93 0.76
CA ILE A 247 13.15 3.04 -0.49
C ILE A 247 13.29 1.77 -1.35
N PHE A 248 14.48 1.16 -1.36
CA PHE A 248 14.75 -0.02 -2.20
C PHE A 248 14.22 -1.33 -1.60
N ILE A 249 14.24 -1.47 -0.27
CA ILE A 249 13.58 -2.59 0.42
C ILE A 249 12.08 -2.57 0.09
N ASP A 250 11.50 -1.37 0.00
CA ASP A 250 10.16 -1.13 -0.51
C ASP A 250 9.12 -2.04 0.17
N GLU A 251 9.15 -2.08 1.51
CA GLU A 251 8.32 -2.99 2.32
C GLU A 251 6.84 -2.89 1.97
N ASP A 252 6.38 -1.72 1.55
CA ASP A 252 4.99 -1.45 1.17
C ASP A 252 4.72 -1.55 -0.35
N ASP A 253 5.74 -1.83 -1.17
CA ASP A 253 5.69 -1.69 -2.64
C ASP A 253 5.34 -0.25 -3.08
N TYR A 254 5.69 0.73 -2.26
CA TYR A 254 5.53 2.15 -2.53
C TYR A 254 6.22 2.54 -3.84
N GLU A 255 7.47 2.16 -4.07
CA GLU A 255 8.17 2.48 -5.33
C GLU A 255 7.56 1.74 -6.52
N LYS A 256 7.14 0.48 -6.34
CA LYS A 256 6.43 -0.24 -7.42
C LYS A 256 5.07 0.38 -7.75
N TYR A 257 4.46 1.10 -6.82
CA TYR A 257 3.23 1.86 -7.03
C TYR A 257 3.51 3.24 -7.64
N PHE A 258 4.46 4.00 -7.09
CA PHE A 258 4.81 5.35 -7.53
C PHE A 258 5.68 5.38 -8.80
N LYS A 259 6.07 4.24 -9.36
CA LYS A 259 6.65 4.19 -10.72
C LYS A 259 5.72 4.75 -11.81
N TYR A 260 4.40 4.78 -11.54
CA TYR A 260 3.40 5.36 -12.43
C TYR A 260 3.20 6.87 -12.19
N ASP A 261 3.83 7.42 -11.16
CA ASP A 261 3.81 8.85 -10.87
C ASP A 261 4.73 9.60 -11.85
N ARG A 262 4.15 10.62 -12.49
CA ARG A 262 4.76 11.51 -13.48
C ARG A 262 4.73 12.97 -13.00
N SER A 263 4.44 13.20 -11.73
CA SER A 263 4.33 14.54 -11.15
C SER A 263 5.67 15.26 -11.12
N PHE A 264 6.76 14.51 -11.03
CA PHE A 264 8.11 15.05 -10.82
C PHE A 264 9.10 14.55 -11.87
N GLU A 265 10.02 15.43 -12.25
CA GLU A 265 11.10 15.11 -13.18
C GLU A 265 12.18 14.28 -12.50
N LYS A 266 12.69 13.27 -13.22
CA LYS A 266 13.83 12.47 -12.76
C LYS A 266 15.13 13.19 -13.06
N ILE A 267 16.04 13.19 -12.09
CA ILE A 267 17.37 13.78 -12.18
C ILE A 267 18.31 12.79 -12.88
N SER A 268 19.02 13.23 -13.90
CA SER A 268 19.83 12.36 -14.77
C SER A 268 21.16 11.92 -14.15
N ASP A 269 21.70 12.71 -13.22
CA ASP A 269 22.96 12.47 -12.51
C ASP A 269 22.77 11.99 -11.06
N HIS A 270 21.55 11.55 -10.72
CA HIS A 270 21.26 10.96 -9.41
C HIS A 270 22.14 9.73 -9.13
N GLN A 271 22.70 9.66 -7.92
CA GLN A 271 23.59 8.58 -7.50
C GLN A 271 22.95 7.73 -6.42
N ILE A 272 23.04 6.41 -6.61
CA ILE A 272 22.75 5.42 -5.57
C ILE A 272 24.04 5.18 -4.77
N LEU A 273 23.97 5.41 -3.46
CA LEU A 273 25.13 5.40 -2.54
C LEU A 273 25.39 4.04 -1.89
N PHE A 274 24.59 3.02 -2.21
CA PHE A 274 24.73 1.68 -1.67
C PHE A 274 25.00 0.64 -2.77
N THR A 275 25.66 -0.44 -2.36
CA THR A 275 25.88 -1.65 -3.15
C THR A 275 24.88 -2.74 -2.76
N PRO A 276 24.68 -3.78 -3.58
CA PRO A 276 23.84 -4.92 -3.18
C PRO A 276 24.25 -5.56 -1.85
N ASP A 277 25.54 -5.60 -1.53
CA ASP A 277 26.04 -6.15 -0.27
C ASP A 277 25.62 -5.29 0.94
N ASP A 278 25.68 -3.96 0.79
CA ASP A 278 25.19 -3.02 1.80
C ASP A 278 23.70 -3.25 2.11
N LEU A 279 22.89 -3.45 1.06
CA LEU A 279 21.45 -3.69 1.20
C LEU A 279 21.16 -4.99 1.95
N GLU A 280 21.90 -6.07 1.66
CA GLU A 280 21.75 -7.35 2.35
C GLU A 280 22.22 -7.29 3.81
N GLU A 281 23.24 -6.48 4.12
CA GLU A 281 23.64 -6.20 5.49
C GLU A 281 22.56 -5.39 6.23
N TYR A 282 22.05 -4.34 5.58
CA TYR A 282 21.02 -3.48 6.15
C TYR A 282 19.72 -4.23 6.45
N LYS A 283 19.28 -5.15 5.58
CA LYS A 283 18.12 -6.02 5.83
C LYS A 283 18.24 -6.85 7.12
N LYS A 284 19.45 -7.27 7.51
CA LYS A 284 19.67 -8.05 8.74
C LYS A 284 19.54 -7.22 10.02
N LEU A 285 19.57 -5.89 9.90
CA LEU A 285 19.34 -5.00 11.03
C LEU A 285 17.83 -4.79 11.29
N LEU A 286 17.01 -4.97 10.25
CA LEU A 286 15.55 -4.77 10.28
C LEU A 286 14.78 -6.07 10.59
N PHE A 287 15.33 -7.25 10.25
CA PHE A 287 14.69 -8.57 10.36
C PHE A 287 15.58 -9.62 11.01
#